data_AF-A0A1C4XXC5-F1
#
_entry.id   AF-A0A1C4XXC5-F1
#
_cell.length_a   1.000
_cell.length_b   1.000
_cell.length_c   1.000
_cell.angle_alpha   90.00
_cell.angle_beta   90.00
_cell.angle_gamma   90.00
#
_symmetry.space_group_name_H-M   'P 1'
#
loop_
_entity.id
_entity.type
_entity.pdbx_description
1 polymer ?
#
loop_
_entity_poly.entity_id
_entity_poly.type
_entity_poly.pdbx_seq_one_letter_code
_entity_poly.pdbx_strand_id
1 'polypeptide(L)'
;MADVSVEIPSPLSECITFCEVVCVRECCGIDAVSTDPAVVEAWCRQVGSTAVVEARLQLAELIEVVKDRSHRVTSTFLNHRTPDDAARRQLLDFLAALEAGLAAGDAS
;
A
#
# COMPACT_ATOMS: atom_id res chain seq x y z
N MET A 1 20.81 8.19 9.43
CA MET A 1 19.45 7.72 9.10
C MET A 1 19.59 6.27 8.68
N ALA A 2 19.03 5.34 9.44
CA ALA A 2 19.10 3.91 9.11
C ALA A 2 17.99 3.54 8.12
N ASP A 3 18.25 2.54 7.29
CA ASP A 3 17.23 1.96 6.40
C ASP A 3 16.45 0.89 7.18
N VAL A 4 15.12 0.94 7.10
CA VAL A 4 14.18 -0.05 7.64
C VAL A 4 13.51 -0.73 6.46
N SER A 5 13.58 -2.06 6.43
CA SER A 5 12.85 -2.86 5.45
C SER A 5 11.46 -3.13 5.98
N VAL A 6 10.43 -2.78 5.21
CA VAL A 6 9.04 -3.09 5.54
C VAL A 6 8.56 -4.28 4.73
N GLU A 7 8.04 -5.28 5.43
CA GLU A 7 7.28 -6.37 4.84
C GLU A 7 5.80 -5.97 4.78
N ILE A 8 5.11 -6.40 3.71
CA ILE A 8 3.68 -6.16 3.57
C ILE A 8 2.97 -7.50 3.80
N PRO A 9 2.29 -7.68 4.94
CA PRO A 9 1.58 -8.92 5.25
C PRO A 9 0.32 -9.11 4.38
N SER A 10 -0.23 -10.32 4.37
CA SER A 10 -1.59 -10.58 3.86
C SER A 10 -2.60 -10.20 4.96
N PRO A 11 -3.76 -9.59 4.62
CA PRO A 11 -4.33 -9.45 3.27
C PRO A 11 -3.91 -8.19 2.50
N LEU A 12 -3.16 -7.24 3.09
CA LEU A 12 -2.77 -6.01 2.40
C LEU A 12 -1.93 -6.26 1.13
N SER A 13 -0.98 -7.19 1.19
CA SER A 13 -0.18 -7.57 0.02
C SER A 13 -1.01 -8.20 -1.09
N GLU A 14 -2.06 -8.94 -0.76
CA GLU A 14 -2.99 -9.51 -1.73
C GLU A 14 -3.84 -8.42 -2.39
N CYS A 15 -4.28 -7.42 -1.63
CA CYS A 15 -4.96 -6.25 -2.18
C CYS A 15 -4.08 -5.52 -3.21
N ILE A 16 -2.82 -5.25 -2.86
CA ILE A 16 -1.88 -4.55 -3.74
C ILE A 16 -1.59 -5.38 -4.99
N THR A 17 -1.42 -6.70 -4.85
CA THR A 17 -1.22 -7.63 -5.97
C THR A 17 -2.46 -7.70 -6.87
N PHE A 18 -3.67 -7.64 -6.30
CA PHE A 18 -4.91 -7.60 -7.08
C PHE A 18 -5.04 -6.30 -7.89
N CYS A 19 -4.58 -5.19 -7.31
CA CYS A 19 -4.62 -3.87 -7.94
C CYS A 19 -3.46 -3.62 -8.93
N GLU A 20 -2.57 -4.59 -9.11
CA GLU A 20 -1.42 -4.53 -10.01
C GLU A 20 -1.86 -4.50 -11.49
N VAL A 21 -1.51 -3.42 -12.21
CA VAL A 21 -1.84 -3.21 -13.63
C VAL A 21 -0.67 -3.48 -14.58
N VAL A 22 0.56 -3.45 -14.06
CA VAL A 22 1.84 -3.76 -14.75
C VAL A 22 2.75 -4.47 -13.75
N CYS A 23 3.99 -4.86 -14.07
CA CYS A 23 4.87 -5.57 -13.13
C CYS A 23 5.47 -4.65 -12.03
N VAL A 24 4.88 -4.65 -10.83
CA VAL A 24 5.34 -3.92 -9.62
C VAL A 24 6.75 -4.36 -9.23
N ARG A 25 6.98 -5.67 -9.15
CA ARG A 25 8.23 -6.24 -8.63
C ARG A 25 9.42 -6.13 -9.59
N GLU A 26 9.18 -6.12 -10.90
CA GLU A 26 10.27 -6.17 -11.89
C GLU A 26 10.63 -4.81 -12.49
N CYS A 27 9.71 -3.83 -12.53
CA CYS A 27 10.00 -2.52 -13.15
C CYS A 27 9.46 -1.31 -12.40
N CYS A 28 8.21 -1.40 -11.97
CA CYS A 28 7.39 -0.20 -11.95
C CYS A 28 6.95 0.22 -10.54
N GLY A 29 7.22 -0.63 -9.53
CA GLY A 29 6.98 -0.31 -8.12
C GLY A 29 5.56 0.14 -7.85
N ILE A 30 5.39 1.15 -6.99
CA ILE A 30 4.07 1.69 -6.64
C ILE A 30 3.31 2.26 -7.85
N ASP A 31 3.99 2.67 -8.93
CA ASP A 31 3.35 3.20 -10.14
C ASP A 31 2.64 2.10 -10.96
N ALA A 32 2.92 0.83 -10.69
CA ALA A 32 2.22 -0.30 -11.31
C ALA A 32 0.96 -0.74 -10.55
N VAL A 33 0.59 -0.07 -9.47
CA VAL A 33 -0.62 -0.37 -8.71
C VAL A 33 -1.70 0.66 -9.01
N SER A 34 -2.85 0.21 -9.48
CA SER A 34 -4.03 1.06 -9.63
C SER A 34 -4.67 1.32 -8.27
N THR A 35 -4.69 2.58 -7.85
CA THR A 35 -5.48 3.03 -6.70
C THR A 35 -6.87 3.54 -7.11
N ASP A 36 -7.37 3.14 -8.28
CA ASP A 36 -8.73 3.44 -8.71
C ASP A 36 -9.72 2.81 -7.70
N PRO A 37 -10.62 3.59 -7.09
CA PRO A 37 -11.60 3.09 -6.12
C PRO A 37 -12.39 1.88 -6.62
N ALA A 38 -12.73 1.82 -7.91
CA ALA A 38 -13.51 0.72 -8.48
C ALA A 38 -12.74 -0.62 -8.47
N VAL A 39 -11.42 -0.57 -8.63
CA VAL A 39 -10.55 -1.75 -8.59
C VAL A 39 -10.40 -2.24 -7.15
N VAL A 40 -10.17 -1.31 -6.21
CA VAL A 40 -10.05 -1.64 -4.79
C VAL A 40 -11.38 -2.18 -4.24
N GLU A 41 -12.52 -1.61 -4.64
CA GLU A 41 -13.85 -2.09 -4.28
C GLU A 41 -14.14 -3.50 -4.84
N ALA A 42 -13.65 -3.81 -6.05
CA ALA A 42 -13.76 -5.17 -6.61
C ALA A 42 -13.02 -6.19 -5.74
N TRP A 43 -11.83 -5.84 -5.22
CA TRP A 43 -11.12 -6.68 -4.26
C TRP A 43 -11.90 -6.84 -2.96
N CYS A 44 -12.40 -5.74 -2.37
CA CYS A 44 -13.17 -5.76 -1.12
C CYS A 44 -14.37 -6.73 -1.20
N ARG A 45 -15.10 -6.70 -2.31
CA ARG A 45 -16.23 -7.61 -2.56
C ARG A 45 -15.83 -9.08 -2.66
N GLN A 46 -14.60 -9.38 -3.08
CA GLN A 46 -14.12 -10.75 -3.25
C GLN A 46 -13.66 -11.38 -1.93
N VAL A 47 -13.01 -10.60 -1.05
CA VAL A 47 -12.38 -11.12 0.17
C VAL A 47 -13.27 -11.00 1.42
N GLY A 48 -14.30 -10.14 1.38
CA GLY A 48 -15.22 -9.91 2.48
C GLY A 48 -14.67 -8.99 3.57
N SER A 49 -15.57 -8.51 4.44
CA SER A 49 -15.29 -7.41 5.38
C SER A 49 -14.17 -7.70 6.38
N THR A 50 -14.01 -8.94 6.85
CA THR A 50 -12.93 -9.29 7.80
C THR A 50 -11.54 -9.04 7.19
N ALA A 51 -11.32 -9.46 5.94
CA ALA A 51 -10.05 -9.24 5.26
C ALA A 51 -9.83 -7.75 4.93
N VAL A 52 -10.89 -7.01 4.60
CA VAL A 52 -10.81 -5.55 4.37
C VAL A 52 -10.41 -4.81 5.64
N VAL A 53 -11.02 -5.13 6.79
CA VAL A 53 -10.68 -4.52 8.09
C VAL A 53 -9.22 -4.80 8.45
N GLU A 54 -8.77 -6.05 8.30
CA GLU A 54 -7.38 -6.42 8.58
C GLU A 54 -6.40 -5.70 7.64
N ALA A 55 -6.69 -5.61 6.33
CA ALA A 55 -5.86 -4.86 5.40
C ALA A 55 -5.76 -3.37 5.76
N ARG A 56 -6.83 -2.77 6.27
CA ARG A 56 -6.83 -1.37 6.74
C ARG A 56 -5.97 -1.17 7.97
N LEU A 57 -5.98 -2.11 8.92
CA LEU A 57 -5.11 -2.06 10.10
C LEU A 57 -3.64 -2.15 9.69
N GLN A 58 -3.30 -3.12 8.83
CA GLN A 58 -1.95 -3.28 8.29
C GLN A 58 -1.48 -2.03 7.52
N LEU A 59 -2.40 -1.40 6.77
CA LEU A 59 -2.10 -0.19 6.02
C LEU A 59 -1.84 1.02 6.94
N ALA A 60 -2.64 1.16 8.00
CA ALA A 60 -2.45 2.22 8.99
C ALA A 60 -1.09 2.08 9.69
N GLU A 61 -0.70 0.87 10.08
CA GLU A 61 0.62 0.60 10.66
C GLU A 61 1.76 0.95 9.69
N LEU A 62 1.63 0.57 8.42
CA LEU A 62 2.60 0.91 7.39
C LEU A 62 2.72 2.42 7.19
N ILE A 63 1.60 3.15 7.19
CA ILE A 63 1.58 4.62 7.09
C ILE A 63 2.36 5.25 8.25
N GLU A 64 2.18 4.77 9.49
CA GLU A 64 2.91 5.31 10.64
C GLU A 64 4.42 5.05 10.53
N VAL A 65 4.83 3.86 10.09
CA VAL A 65 6.25 3.56 9.81
C VAL A 65 6.82 4.49 8.74
N VAL A 66 6.06 4.78 7.68
CA VAL A 66 6.49 5.67 6.59
C VAL A 66 6.44 7.15 7.01
N LYS A 67 5.60 7.54 7.97
CA LYS A 67 5.60 8.91 8.51
C LYS A 67 6.83 9.19 9.38
N ASP A 68 7.37 8.17 10.05
CA ASP A 68 8.55 8.32 10.88
C ASP A 68 9.78 8.73 10.03
N ARG A 69 10.22 9.97 10.24
CA ARG A 69 11.35 10.57 9.50
C ARG A 69 12.72 10.17 10.05
N SER A 70 12.77 9.45 11.17
CA SER A 70 14.04 8.99 11.75
C SER A 70 14.71 7.88 10.93
N HIS A 71 13.94 7.23 10.04
CA HIS A 71 14.37 6.12 9.20
C HIS A 71 14.05 6.33 7.72
N ARG A 72 14.86 5.75 6.84
CA ARG A 72 14.48 5.53 5.43
C ARG A 72 13.70 4.22 5.35
N VAL A 73 12.64 4.21 4.57
CA VAL A 73 11.86 2.99 4.32
C VAL A 73 12.31 2.38 3.00
N THR A 74 12.45 1.06 2.99
CA THR A 74 12.71 0.24 1.81
C THR A 74 11.68 -0.87 1.77
N SER A 75 11.18 -1.20 0.59
CA SER A 75 10.30 -2.35 0.38
C SER A 75 10.65 -3.02 -0.93
N THR A 76 11.05 -4.29 -0.87
CA THR A 76 11.23 -5.13 -2.06
C THR A 76 9.89 -5.46 -2.70
N PHE A 77 8.84 -5.59 -1.90
CA PHE A 77 7.49 -5.87 -2.38
C PHE A 77 6.95 -4.72 -3.24
N LEU A 78 7.06 -3.48 -2.76
CA LEU A 78 6.64 -2.29 -3.51
C LEU A 78 7.69 -1.79 -4.51
N ASN A 79 8.86 -2.42 -4.56
CA ASN A 79 10.04 -1.93 -5.28
C ASN A 79 10.27 -0.42 -5.06
N HIS A 80 10.19 0.03 -3.81
CA HIS A 80 10.25 1.46 -3.44
C HIS A 80 11.23 1.72 -2.31
N ARG A 81 11.81 2.93 -2.30
CA ARG A 81 12.68 3.44 -1.25
C ARG A 81 12.40 4.93 -1.00
N THR A 82 12.56 5.40 0.23
CA THR A 82 12.42 6.82 0.59
C THR A 82 13.77 7.51 0.86
N PRO A 83 14.61 7.75 -0.18
CA PRO A 83 15.91 8.39 0.00
C PRO A 83 15.80 9.84 0.50
N ASP A 84 14.68 10.50 0.20
CA ASP A 84 14.35 11.89 0.52
C ASP A 84 12.85 12.05 0.86
N ASP A 85 12.46 13.29 1.19
CA ASP A 85 11.08 13.62 1.56
C ASP A 85 10.10 13.55 0.38
N ALA A 86 10.56 13.73 -0.86
CA ALA A 86 9.71 13.65 -2.05
C ALA A 86 9.28 12.20 -2.31
N ALA A 87 10.23 11.26 -2.29
CA ALA A 87 9.95 9.84 -2.42
C ALA A 87 9.12 9.29 -1.26
N ARG A 88 9.31 9.82 -0.05
CA ARG A 88 8.43 9.53 1.10
C ARG A 88 7.02 10.04 0.85
N ARG A 89 6.89 11.27 0.35
CA ARG A 89 5.59 11.86 0.05
C ARG A 89 4.84 11.05 -1.00
N GLN A 90 5.52 10.62 -2.07
CA GLN A 90 4.95 9.73 -3.07
C GLN A 90 4.42 8.43 -2.48
N LEU A 91 5.20 7.78 -1.60
CA LEU A 91 4.74 6.57 -0.92
C LEU A 91 3.51 6.85 -0.05
N LEU A 92 3.51 7.95 0.72
CA LEU A 92 2.36 8.31 1.55
C LEU A 92 1.10 8.64 0.75
N ASP A 93 1.24 9.33 -0.39
CA ASP A 93 0.12 9.64 -1.26
C ASP A 93 -0.46 8.36 -1.89
N PHE A 94 0.38 7.40 -2.29
CA PHE A 94 -0.05 6.06 -2.72
C PHE A 94 -0.82 5.32 -1.62
N LEU A 95 -0.25 5.24 -0.41
CA LEU A 95 -0.88 4.53 0.71
C LEU A 95 -2.22 5.19 1.13
N ALA A 96 -2.30 6.52 1.08
CA ALA A 96 -3.54 7.25 1.37
C ALA A 96 -4.63 7.01 0.31
N ALA A 97 -4.26 6.92 -0.96
CA ALA A 97 -5.20 6.59 -2.03
C ALA A 97 -5.75 5.16 -1.87
N LEU A 98 -4.90 4.20 -1.51
CA LEU A 98 -5.31 2.83 -1.20
C LEU A 98 -6.24 2.77 0.02
N GLU A 99 -5.92 3.54 1.07
CA GLU A 99 -6.75 3.64 2.29
C GLU A 99 -8.15 4.16 1.97
N ALA A 100 -8.26 5.18 1.11
CA ALA A 100 -9.55 5.72 0.68
C ALA A 100 -10.38 4.68 -0.09
N GLY A 101 -9.75 3.90 -0.97
CA GLY A 101 -10.41 2.80 -1.69
C GLY A 101 -10.94 1.71 -0.76
N LEU A 102 -10.11 1.28 0.21
CA LEU A 102 -10.50 0.27 1.20
C LEU A 102 -11.64 0.76 2.10
N ALA A 103 -11.61 2.04 2.51
CA ALA A 103 -12.66 2.63 3.32
C ALA A 103 -14.01 2.72 2.58
N ALA A 104 -13.99 2.98 1.27
CA ALA A 104 -15.20 3.01 0.45
C ALA A 104 -15.81 1.61 0.25
N GLY A 105 -14.96 0.60 0.04
CA GLY A 105 -15.41 -0.79 -0.18
C GLY A 105 -16.00 -1.48 1.05
N ASP A 106 -15.71 -1.01 2.27
CA ASP A 106 -16.28 -1.53 3.52
C ASP A 106 -17.70 -0.99 3.81
N ALA A 107 -18.06 0.15 3.20
CA ALA A 107 -19.36 0.80 3.39
C ALA A 107 -20.46 0.31 2.42
N SER A 108 -20.12 -0.60 1.50
CA SER A 108 -20.97 -1.10 0.42
C SER A 108 -21.51 -2.51 0.72
#